data_AF-A0A5T1T4Y1-F1
#
_entry.id   AF-A0A5T1T4Y1-F1
#
_cell.length_a   1.000
_cell.length_b   1.000
_cell.length_c   1.000
_cell.angle_alpha   90.00
_cell.angle_beta   90.00
_cell.angle_gamma   90.00
#
_symmetry.space_group_name_H-M   'P 1'
#
loop_
_entity.id
_entity.type
_entity.pdbx_description
1 polymer ?
#
loop_
_entity_poly.entity_id
_entity_poly.type
_entity_poly.pdbx_seq_one_letter_code
_entity_poly.pdbx_strand_id
1 'polypeptide(L)'
;MQYKLGQVFLNIFTKSNIIDVLFFLSRYKKEKKKIELFIQNFNINIPSFEQCYDYSNAKRIEHYLSYNIGKIMIQAHQSWYKGAYFILPYKIYMLYKNFKYKKGK
;
A
#
# COMPACT_ATOMS: atom_id res chain seq x y z
N MET A 1 2.85 -7.05 3.70
CA MET A 1 3.29 -6.48 2.40
C MET A 1 3.14 -4.96 2.33
N GLN A 2 1.95 -4.38 2.57
CA GLN A 2 1.76 -2.92 2.49
C GLN A 2 2.53 -2.10 3.56
N TYR A 3 2.77 -2.65 4.76
CA TYR A 3 3.54 -1.94 5.80
C TYR A 3 5.03 -1.76 5.46
N LYS A 4 5.64 -2.74 4.75
CA LYS A 4 7.01 -2.63 4.23
C LYS A 4 7.10 -1.54 3.16
N LEU A 5 6.08 -1.43 2.30
CA LEU A 5 5.95 -0.30 1.39
C LEU A 5 5.91 1.02 2.17
N GLY A 6 5.07 1.13 3.19
CA GLY A 6 4.96 2.34 4.02
C GLY A 6 6.29 2.77 4.66
N GLN A 7 7.11 1.82 5.12
CA GLN A 7 8.45 2.10 5.66
C GLN A 7 9.45 2.54 4.59
N VAL A 8 9.46 1.87 3.43
CA VAL A 8 10.30 2.27 2.28
C VAL A 8 9.91 3.69 1.84
N PHE A 9 8.62 4.02 1.83
CA PHE A 9 8.14 5.36 1.48
C PHE A 9 8.50 6.44 2.51
N LEU A 10 8.36 6.16 3.81
CA LEU A 10 8.79 7.08 4.87
C LEU A 10 10.29 7.38 4.79
N ASN A 11 11.09 6.38 4.44
CA ASN A 11 12.54 6.51 4.27
C ASN A 11 12.93 7.24 2.97
N ILE A 12 12.05 7.26 1.97
CA ILE A 12 12.27 7.95 0.69
C ILE A 12 11.84 9.41 0.76
N PHE A 13 10.80 9.76 1.53
CA PHE A 13 10.41 11.15 1.75
C PHE A 13 11.51 11.97 2.44
N THR A 14 12.36 11.31 3.22
CA THR A 14 13.54 11.91 3.88
C THR A 14 14.79 11.95 3.00
N LYS A 15 14.89 11.13 1.94
CA LYS A 15 16.08 11.05 1.06
C LYS A 15 15.84 11.42 -0.41
N SER A 16 14.61 11.82 -0.77
CA SER A 16 14.19 12.36 -2.09
C SER A 16 14.72 11.60 -3.32
N ASN A 17 14.39 10.31 -3.44
CA ASN A 17 14.67 9.59 -4.69
C ASN A 17 13.41 8.90 -5.26
N ILE A 18 12.61 9.67 -5.99
CA ILE A 18 11.37 9.23 -6.67
C ILE A 18 11.63 8.10 -7.69
N ILE A 19 12.84 8.05 -8.27
CA ILE A 19 13.25 7.02 -9.23
C ILE A 19 13.27 5.64 -8.58
N ASP A 20 13.75 5.53 -7.34
CA ASP A 20 13.81 4.26 -6.60
C ASP A 20 12.41 3.72 -6.30
N VAL A 21 11.46 4.62 -6.02
CA VAL A 21 10.04 4.26 -5.87
C VAL A 21 9.49 3.68 -7.16
N LEU A 22 9.72 4.35 -8.29
CA LEU A 22 9.21 3.93 -9.59
C LEU A 22 9.78 2.56 -9.98
N PHE A 23 11.08 2.35 -9.72
CA PHE A 23 11.75 1.08 -9.95
C PHE A 23 11.21 -0.04 -9.05
N PHE A 24 10.98 0.26 -7.77
CA PHE A 24 10.38 -0.71 -6.85
C PHE A 24 8.94 -1.09 -7.24
N LEU A 25 8.12 -0.11 -7.63
CA LEU A 25 6.75 -0.34 -8.09
C LEU A 25 6.70 -1.17 -9.38
N SER A 26 7.60 -0.90 -10.33
CA SER A 26 7.66 -1.67 -11.59
C SER A 26 8.12 -3.11 -11.35
N ARG A 27 9.13 -3.33 -10.50
CA ARG A 27 9.53 -4.68 -10.05
C ARG A 27 8.38 -5.41 -9.36
N TYR A 28 7.68 -4.74 -8.45
CA TYR A 28 6.53 -5.30 -7.75
C TYR A 28 5.43 -5.76 -8.71
N LYS A 29 5.09 -4.94 -9.71
CA LYS A 29 4.10 -5.30 -10.73
C LYS A 29 4.50 -6.55 -11.52
N LYS A 30 5.81 -6.70 -11.82
CA LYS A 30 6.35 -7.85 -12.53
C LYS A 30 6.27 -9.13 -11.69
N GLU A 31 6.65 -9.04 -10.42
CA GLU A 31 6.58 -10.18 -9.48
C GLU A 31 5.14 -10.62 -9.23
N LYS A 32 4.22 -9.67 -9.02
CA LYS A 32 2.79 -9.98 -8.87
C LYS A 32 2.24 -10.72 -10.08
N LYS A 33 2.58 -10.26 -11.30
CA LYS A 33 2.14 -10.90 -12.55
C LYS A 33 2.68 -12.34 -12.69
N LYS A 34 3.93 -12.59 -12.28
CA LYS A 34 4.49 -13.95 -12.28
C LYS A 34 3.74 -14.88 -11.32
N ILE A 35 3.42 -14.38 -10.13
CA ILE A 35 2.67 -15.15 -9.13
C ILE A 35 1.26 -15.45 -9.65
N GLU A 36 0.56 -14.47 -10.22
CA GLU A 36 -0.76 -14.66 -10.84
C GLU A 36 -0.71 -15.71 -11.97
N LEU A 37 0.29 -15.64 -12.85
CA LEU A 37 0.51 -16.64 -13.91
C LEU A 37 0.81 -18.03 -13.35
N PHE A 38 1.62 -18.13 -12.29
CA PHE A 38 1.92 -19.38 -11.62
C PHE A 38 0.66 -20.01 -11.02
N ILE A 39 -0.16 -19.22 -10.33
CA ILE A 39 -1.44 -19.68 -9.76
C ILE A 39 -2.38 -20.19 -10.86
N GLN A 40 -2.48 -19.47 -11.99
CA GLN A 40 -3.30 -19.88 -13.13
C GLN A 40 -2.78 -21.17 -13.78
N ASN A 41 -1.47 -21.27 -14.00
CA ASN A 41 -0.86 -22.44 -14.64
C ASN A 41 -0.97 -23.72 -13.79
N PHE A 42 -0.92 -23.59 -12.46
CA PHE A 42 -0.99 -24.72 -11.53
C PHE A 42 -2.38 -24.92 -10.92
N ASN A 43 -3.39 -24.16 -11.37
CA ASN A 43 -4.77 -24.19 -10.88
C ASN A 43 -4.88 -24.15 -9.33
N ILE A 44 -3.98 -23.39 -8.70
CA ILE A 44 -3.85 -23.34 -7.23
C ILE A 44 -5.07 -22.62 -6.67
N ASN A 45 -5.89 -23.34 -5.90
CA ASN A 45 -6.99 -22.73 -5.18
C ASN A 45 -6.44 -21.92 -4.00
N ILE A 46 -6.36 -20.61 -4.16
CA ILE A 46 -6.02 -19.71 -3.05
C ILE A 46 -7.24 -19.64 -2.14
N PRO A 47 -7.13 -20.02 -0.85
CA PRO A 47 -8.23 -19.89 0.08
C PRO A 47 -8.66 -18.43 0.20
N SER A 48 -9.93 -18.22 0.57
CA SER A 48 -10.44 -16.89 0.90
C SER A 48 -9.51 -16.21 1.90
N PHE A 49 -9.30 -14.90 1.74
CA PHE A 49 -8.41 -14.11 2.60
C PHE A 49 -8.74 -14.27 4.10
N GLU A 50 -10.00 -14.57 4.42
CA GLU A 50 -10.52 -14.81 5.78
C GLU A 50 -10.08 -16.14 6.39
N GLN A 51 -9.72 -17.13 5.55
CA GLN A 51 -9.25 -18.45 5.97
C GLN A 51 -7.73 -18.49 6.21
N CYS A 52 -7.03 -17.38 5.98
CA CYS A 52 -5.59 -17.31 6.20
C CYS A 52 -5.31 -17.20 7.70
N TYR A 53 -4.44 -18.06 8.24
CA TYR A 53 -4.08 -18.11 9.66
C TYR A 53 -3.64 -16.75 10.23
N ASP A 54 -2.99 -15.92 9.41
CA ASP A 54 -2.52 -14.59 9.76
C ASP A 54 -3.56 -13.46 9.55
N TYR A 55 -4.80 -13.78 9.21
CA TYR A 55 -5.85 -12.80 8.91
C TYR A 55 -6.08 -11.81 10.06
N SER A 56 -6.09 -12.30 11.31
CA SER A 56 -6.27 -11.48 12.51
C SER A 56 -5.15 -10.43 12.66
N ASN A 57 -3.91 -10.83 12.39
CA ASN A 57 -2.73 -9.97 12.41
C ASN A 57 -2.76 -8.98 11.23
N ALA A 58 -3.16 -9.43 10.04
CA ALA A 58 -3.31 -8.59 8.86
C ALA A 58 -4.37 -7.49 9.06
N LYS A 59 -5.48 -7.82 9.73
CA LYS A 59 -6.56 -6.87 10.06
C LYS A 59 -6.09 -5.80 11.05
N ARG A 60 -5.29 -6.16 12.06
CA ARG A 60 -4.61 -5.18 12.93
C ARG A 60 -3.69 -4.26 12.14
N ILE A 61 -3.01 -4.78 11.11
CA ILE A 61 -2.08 -3.99 10.32
C ILE A 61 -2.80 -2.93 9.45
N GLU A 62 -4.00 -3.23 8.98
CA GLU A 62 -4.85 -2.29 8.22
C GLU A 62 -5.20 -1.02 9.02
N HIS A 63 -5.22 -1.13 10.35
CA HIS A 63 -5.43 0.02 11.22
C HIS A 63 -4.21 0.93 11.38
N TYR A 64 -2.99 0.54 10.96
CA TYR A 64 -1.84 1.43 11.08
C TYR A 64 -1.90 2.61 10.10
N LEU A 65 -1.45 3.77 10.58
CA LEU A 65 -1.37 5.00 9.77
C LEU A 65 -0.48 4.80 8.53
N SER A 66 0.66 4.12 8.69
CA SER A 66 1.61 3.84 7.61
C SER A 66 0.99 3.00 6.47
N TYR A 67 0.12 2.05 6.82
CA TYR A 67 -0.62 1.24 5.85
C TYR A 67 -1.56 2.10 5.02
N ASN A 68 -2.36 2.94 5.68
CA ASN A 68 -3.36 3.78 5.03
C ASN A 68 -2.73 4.87 4.16
N ILE A 69 -1.58 5.42 4.57
CA ILE A 69 -0.78 6.32 3.74
C ILE A 69 -0.32 5.60 2.46
N GLY A 70 0.24 4.39 2.60
CA GLY A 70 0.65 3.58 1.45
C GLY A 70 -0.51 3.27 0.49
N LYS A 71 -1.71 3.00 1.00
CA LYS A 71 -2.92 2.76 0.21
C LYS A 71 -3.33 3.99 -0.62
N ILE A 72 -3.38 5.18 0.02
CA ILE A 72 -3.69 6.45 -0.67
C ILE A 72 -2.64 6.73 -1.77
N MET A 73 -1.37 6.40 -1.51
CA MET A 73 -0.28 6.61 -2.46
C MET A 73 -0.40 5.71 -3.70
N ILE A 74 -0.73 4.43 -3.53
CA ILE A 74 -0.98 3.51 -4.64
C ILE A 74 -2.15 4.00 -5.49
N GLN A 75 -3.24 4.43 -4.85
CA GLN A 75 -4.40 4.96 -5.55
C GLN A 75 -4.06 6.24 -6.33
N ALA A 76 -3.28 7.14 -5.74
CA ALA A 76 -2.82 8.34 -6.42
C ALA A 76 -1.90 8.03 -7.60
N HIS A 77 -1.02 7.03 -7.46
CA HIS A 77 -0.19 6.57 -8.56
C HIS A 77 -1.00 5.92 -9.68
N GLN A 78 -2.05 5.15 -9.36
CA GLN A 78 -2.94 4.59 -10.38
C GLN A 78 -3.76 5.66 -11.11
N SER A 79 -4.08 6.76 -10.43
CA SER A 79 -4.88 7.87 -10.96
C SER A 79 -4.05 9.13 -11.23
N TRP A 80 -2.74 8.96 -11.44
CA TRP A 80 -1.80 10.06 -11.61
C TRP A 80 -2.22 11.03 -12.73
N TYR A 81 -2.74 10.47 -13.83
CA TYR A 81 -3.23 11.18 -15.01
C TYR A 81 -4.49 12.02 -14.77
N LYS A 82 -5.17 11.86 -13.63
CA LYS A 82 -6.34 12.67 -13.22
C LYS A 82 -5.98 13.78 -12.23
N GLY A 83 -4.69 14.08 -12.07
CA GLY A 83 -4.21 15.09 -11.11
C GLY A 83 -4.26 14.62 -9.64
N ALA A 84 -4.32 13.31 -9.40
CA ALA A 84 -4.43 12.76 -8.04
C ALA A 84 -3.25 13.12 -7.12
N TYR A 85 -2.08 13.46 -7.68
CA TYR A 85 -0.94 13.94 -6.92
C TYR A 85 -1.17 15.31 -6.26
N PHE A 86 -1.95 16.21 -6.87
CA PHE A 86 -2.28 17.51 -6.30
C PHE A 86 -3.17 17.39 -5.04
N ILE A 87 -4.01 16.35 -5.01
CA ILE A 87 -4.97 16.09 -3.92
C ILE A 87 -4.35 15.21 -2.82
N LEU A 88 -3.19 14.60 -3.10
CA LEU A 88 -2.47 13.72 -2.20
C LEU A 88 -2.15 14.34 -0.82
N PRO A 89 -1.55 15.54 -0.72
CA PRO A 89 -1.23 16.14 0.59
C PRO A 89 -2.49 16.38 1.44
N TYR A 90 -3.59 16.83 0.81
CA TYR A 90 -4.88 17.02 1.48
C TYR A 90 -5.43 15.70 2.05
N LYS A 91 -5.40 14.61 1.26
CA LYS A 91 -5.84 13.29 1.71
C LYS A 91 -5.00 12.76 2.88
N ILE A 92 -3.68 12.97 2.85
CA ILE A 92 -2.78 12.57 3.93
C ILE A 92 -3.09 13.38 5.21
N TYR A 93 -3.29 14.69 5.09
CA TYR A 93 -3.66 15.54 6.23
C TYR A 93 -4.98 15.10 6.88
N MET A 94 -6.00 14.85 6.05
CA MET A 94 -7.31 14.38 6.53
C MET A 94 -7.20 13.01 7.22
N LEU A 95 -6.40 12.10 6.66
CA LEU A 95 -6.11 10.80 7.27
C LEU A 95 -5.46 10.95 8.66
N TYR A 96 -4.46 11.82 8.78
CA TYR A 96 -3.78 12.09 10.05
C TYR A 96 -4.74 12.66 11.10
N LYS A 97 -5.58 13.63 10.72
CA LYS A 97 -6.58 14.22 11.62
C LYS A 97 -7.56 13.16 12.13
N ASN A 98 -8.07 12.30 11.25
CA ASN A 98 -8.97 11.21 11.61
C ASN A 98 -8.30 10.17 12.51
N PHE A 99 -7.02 9.88 12.28
CA PHE A 99 -6.24 8.96 13.11
C PHE A 99 -6.03 9.51 14.52
N LYS A 100 -5.71 10.82 14.64
CA LYS A 100 -5.55 11.49 15.93
C LYS A 100 -6.88 11.53 16.72
N TYR A 101 -7.99 11.80 16.04
CA TYR A 101 -9.32 11.81 16.67
C TYR A 101 -9.73 10.42 17.18
N LYS A 102 -9.46 9.35 16.42
CA LYS A 102 -9.74 7.97 16.83
C LYS A 102 -8.85 7.45 17.96
N LYS A 103 -7.68 8.05 18.19
CA LYS A 103 -6.76 7.66 19.28
C LYS A 103 -7.05 8.36 20.61
N GLY A 104 -7.85 9.43 20.58
CA GLY A 104 -8.25 10.22 21.76
C GLY A 104 -9.65 9.91 22.30
N LYS A 105 -10.35 8.92 21.73
CA LYS A 105 -11.55 8.27 22.30
C LYS A 105 -11.15 6.88 22.78
#